data_AF-A0A6A2W8Q4-F1
#
_entry.id   AF-A0A6A2W8Q4-F1
#
_cell.length_a   1.000
_cell.length_b   1.000
_cell.length_c   1.000
_cell.angle_alpha   90.00
_cell.angle_beta   90.00
_cell.angle_gamma   90.00
#
_symmetry.space_group_name_H-M   'P 1'
#
loop_
_entity.id
_entity.type
_entity.pdbx_description
1 polymer ?
#
loop_
_entity_poly.entity_id
_entity_poly.type
_entity_poly.pdbx_seq_one_letter_code
_entity_poly.pdbx_strand_id
1 'polypeptide(L)'
;MFENSGICRAYIAFQAWKIAIYSDPFNTTKNWIGPKVCDYKGVFCAPSLSDPKSTVIISVDLNHTDIAGYLPAKLDLLTDLSLLHINSNRFCGIIPKSFSKLTLLHELDVNNRFVGHFPRVVISIPLLKYLDLRYNNFEGELPSELFEKDLDSLFLNNNRFVSNILEMFGSSPTSVIVVVNNRFSGCISNIIGKIKNTLNEIVFQNNNLTGCLPMEIGNLGNVTVLDIASNIFNGVLAKTFKGLGKIEELDVTNNMLTCFVLDEVCWLSSIKIFRFSYNYFNGEVESCLQLKGKDIVFNDVGNCFPDRPKQKSVKECQQVVSRPIECGKSKCGGGGDQPPPKPLPPKPKQPPMPKPTDDDDPYDQSPVKRQWPPVTPKKLPPPVVKPPIHCPPSPVISPPPPVCSPHLRFTLHHDQCTLHLLQFNHHYHHH
;
A
#
# COMPACT_ATOMS: atom_id res chain seq x y z
N MET A 1 -31.24 26.19 -18.95
CA MET A 1 -31.64 26.05 -17.53
C MET A 1 -31.10 24.71 -17.04
N PHE A 2 -30.55 24.65 -15.82
CA PHE A 2 -30.08 23.38 -15.24
C PHE A 2 -31.26 22.62 -14.62
N GLU A 3 -31.17 21.29 -14.61
CA GLU A 3 -32.21 20.42 -14.05
C GLU A 3 -32.41 20.64 -12.54
N ASN A 4 -31.31 20.74 -11.80
CA ASN A 4 -31.31 21.02 -10.37
C ASN A 4 -30.02 21.75 -9.94
N SER A 5 -29.94 22.14 -8.67
CA SER A 5 -28.77 22.86 -8.12
C SER A 5 -27.50 22.01 -8.07
N GLY A 6 -27.62 20.68 -7.94
CA GLY A 6 -26.51 19.73 -8.00
C GLY A 6 -25.84 19.72 -9.38
N ILE A 7 -26.63 19.62 -10.45
CA ILE A 7 -26.14 19.72 -11.84
C ILE A 7 -25.47 21.08 -12.09
N CYS A 8 -26.03 22.18 -11.56
CA CYS A 8 -25.42 23.49 -11.67
C CYS A 8 -24.04 23.56 -10.99
N ARG A 9 -23.92 23.02 -9.76
CA ARG A 9 -22.64 22.93 -9.05
C ARG A 9 -21.62 22.08 -9.80
N ALA A 10 -22.06 20.93 -10.33
CA ALA A 10 -21.21 20.04 -11.11
C ALA A 10 -20.72 20.70 -12.39
N TYR A 11 -21.58 21.43 -13.10
CA TYR A 11 -21.17 22.23 -14.26
C TYR A 11 -20.02 23.19 -13.91
N ILE A 12 -20.12 23.91 -12.79
CA ILE A 12 -19.05 24.81 -12.35
C ILE A 12 -17.74 24.03 -12.10
N ALA A 13 -17.82 22.86 -11.46
CA ALA A 13 -16.67 22.00 -11.23
C ALA A 13 -16.01 21.52 -12.55
N PHE A 14 -16.81 21.02 -13.49
CA PHE A 14 -16.31 20.52 -14.78
C PHE A 14 -15.76 21.63 -15.66
N GLN A 15 -16.36 22.83 -15.66
CA GLN A 15 -15.79 23.95 -16.41
C GLN A 15 -14.46 24.42 -15.79
N ALA A 16 -14.36 24.45 -14.46
CA ALA A 16 -13.09 24.73 -13.78
C ALA A 16 -12.03 23.66 -14.09
N TRP A 17 -12.42 22.39 -14.15
CA TRP A 17 -11.50 21.30 -14.49
C TRP A 17 -11.10 21.30 -15.96
N LYS A 18 -12.03 21.61 -16.87
CA LYS A 18 -11.74 21.81 -18.30
C LYS A 18 -10.70 22.91 -18.52
N ILE A 19 -10.77 24.01 -17.76
CA ILE A 19 -9.77 25.08 -17.79
C ILE A 19 -8.40 24.59 -17.27
N ALA A 20 -8.40 23.71 -16.28
CA ALA A 20 -7.19 23.10 -15.71
C ALA A 20 -6.57 22.00 -16.60
N ILE A 21 -7.21 21.64 -17.72
CA ILE A 21 -6.71 20.68 -18.70
C ILE A 21 -5.91 21.43 -19.78
N TYR A 22 -4.65 21.05 -19.93
CA TYR A 22 -3.71 21.64 -20.89
C TYR A 22 -3.62 20.85 -22.20
N SER A 23 -3.91 19.55 -22.16
CA SER A 23 -3.83 18.66 -23.32
C SER A 23 -4.90 17.57 -23.22
N ASP A 24 -5.66 17.39 -24.30
CA ASP A 24 -6.72 16.38 -24.42
C ASP A 24 -6.63 15.73 -25.81
N PRO A 25 -5.71 14.77 -26.00
CA PRO A 25 -5.37 14.23 -27.34
C PRO A 25 -6.56 13.57 -28.05
N PHE A 26 -7.47 12.96 -27.27
CA PHE A 26 -8.64 12.26 -27.81
C PHE A 26 -9.90 13.12 -27.85
N ASN A 27 -9.78 14.44 -27.57
CA ASN A 27 -10.91 15.35 -27.49
C ASN A 27 -12.02 14.85 -26.55
N THR A 28 -11.64 14.18 -25.45
CA THR A 28 -12.55 13.57 -24.50
C THR A 28 -13.47 14.61 -23.86
N THR A 29 -12.94 15.78 -23.52
CA THR A 29 -13.67 16.88 -22.90
C THR A 29 -14.35 17.81 -23.89
N LYS A 30 -14.32 17.49 -25.20
CA LYS A 30 -14.91 18.31 -26.26
C LYS A 30 -16.39 18.57 -26.02
N ASN A 31 -17.14 17.57 -25.55
CA ASN A 31 -18.57 17.68 -25.27
C ASN A 31 -18.91 18.26 -23.89
N TRP A 32 -17.92 18.68 -23.08
CA TRP A 32 -18.15 19.32 -21.79
C TRP A 32 -18.58 20.79 -21.99
N ILE A 33 -19.73 21.00 -22.61
CA ILE A 33 -20.29 22.32 -22.96
C ILE A 33 -21.79 22.31 -22.71
N GLY A 34 -22.32 23.39 -22.16
CA GLY A 34 -23.75 23.57 -21.92
C GLY A 34 -24.27 22.84 -20.66
N PRO A 35 -25.58 22.93 -20.38
CA PRO A 35 -26.13 22.58 -19.08
C PRO A 35 -26.38 21.08 -18.86
N LYS A 36 -26.29 20.26 -19.90
CA LYS A 36 -26.53 18.81 -19.84
C LYS A 36 -25.27 18.07 -19.38
N VAL A 37 -24.91 18.23 -18.11
CA VAL A 37 -23.68 17.67 -17.54
C VAL A 37 -23.64 16.14 -17.62
N CYS A 38 -24.78 15.47 -17.52
CA CYS A 38 -24.85 14.01 -17.62
C CYS A 38 -24.58 13.47 -19.04
N ASP A 39 -24.58 14.35 -20.06
CA ASP A 39 -24.18 13.98 -21.43
C ASP A 39 -22.66 14.11 -21.64
N TYR A 40 -21.92 14.62 -20.64
CA TYR A 40 -20.48 14.81 -20.75
C TYR A 40 -19.77 13.46 -20.80
N LYS A 41 -18.80 13.32 -21.72
CA LYS A 41 -18.07 12.06 -21.85
C LYS A 41 -17.27 11.82 -20.56
N GLY A 42 -17.39 10.60 -20.03
CA GLY A 42 -16.76 10.20 -18.78
C GLY A 42 -17.47 10.67 -17.51
N VAL A 43 -18.67 11.26 -17.62
CA VAL A 43 -19.49 11.65 -16.47
C VAL A 43 -20.72 10.78 -16.41
N PHE A 44 -20.99 10.19 -15.26
CA PHE A 44 -22.10 9.28 -15.05
C PHE A 44 -22.99 9.79 -13.91
N CYS A 45 -24.29 9.88 -14.22
CA CYS A 45 -25.30 10.37 -13.31
C CYS A 45 -26.24 9.24 -12.86
N ALA A 46 -26.80 9.40 -11.68
CA ALA A 46 -27.86 8.53 -11.15
C ALA A 46 -28.80 9.33 -10.22
N PRO A 47 -29.96 8.78 -9.86
CA PRO A 47 -30.81 9.36 -8.82
C PRO A 47 -30.05 9.53 -7.50
N SER A 48 -30.23 10.67 -6.82
CA SER A 48 -29.62 10.91 -5.51
C SER A 48 -30.17 9.95 -4.46
N LEU A 49 -29.30 9.49 -3.57
CA LEU A 49 -29.70 8.69 -2.41
C LEU A 49 -30.58 9.46 -1.42
N SER A 50 -30.46 10.79 -1.38
CA SER A 50 -31.25 11.65 -0.48
C SER A 50 -32.57 12.11 -1.11
N ASP A 51 -32.61 12.26 -2.43
CA ASP A 51 -33.80 12.64 -3.19
C ASP A 51 -33.83 11.88 -4.54
N PRO A 52 -34.57 10.76 -4.64
CA PRO A 52 -34.64 9.96 -5.86
C PRO A 52 -35.20 10.71 -7.08
N LYS A 53 -35.83 11.88 -6.91
CA LYS A 53 -36.30 12.71 -8.03
C LYS A 53 -35.21 13.61 -8.60
N SER A 54 -34.08 13.76 -7.89
CA SER A 54 -32.97 14.61 -8.31
C SER A 54 -31.84 13.76 -8.89
N THR A 55 -31.44 14.06 -10.12
CA THR A 55 -30.25 13.49 -10.76
C THR A 55 -28.97 14.13 -10.21
N VAL A 56 -27.98 13.33 -9.85
CA VAL A 56 -26.65 13.78 -9.37
C VAL A 56 -25.53 13.04 -10.09
N ILE A 57 -24.30 13.58 -10.01
CA ILE A 57 -23.11 12.96 -10.60
C ILE A 57 -22.56 11.98 -9.57
N ILE A 58 -22.58 10.69 -9.91
CA ILE A 58 -22.11 9.63 -9.02
C ILE A 58 -20.72 9.11 -9.40
N SER A 59 -20.32 9.25 -10.65
CA SER A 59 -19.05 8.73 -11.13
C SER A 59 -18.45 9.63 -12.21
N VAL A 60 -17.13 9.74 -12.17
CA VAL A 60 -16.31 10.29 -13.23
C VAL A 60 -15.28 9.23 -13.60
N ASP A 61 -15.30 8.79 -14.85
CA ASP A 61 -14.34 7.85 -15.42
C ASP A 61 -13.71 8.46 -16.67
N LEU A 62 -12.43 8.82 -16.56
CA LEU A 62 -11.57 9.32 -17.64
C LEU A 62 -10.37 8.42 -17.85
N ASN A 63 -10.47 7.14 -17.49
CA ASN A 63 -9.41 6.16 -17.64
C ASN A 63 -8.88 6.10 -19.08
N HIS A 64 -7.55 6.02 -19.22
CA HIS A 64 -6.87 5.87 -20.51
C HIS A 64 -7.15 7.00 -21.54
N THR A 65 -7.36 8.23 -21.08
CA THR A 65 -7.63 9.38 -21.99
C THR A 65 -6.43 10.29 -22.25
N ASP A 66 -5.26 9.96 -21.69
CA ASP A 66 -3.99 10.70 -21.85
C ASP A 66 -4.13 12.24 -21.63
N ILE A 67 -5.09 12.66 -20.81
CA ILE A 67 -5.35 14.06 -20.51
C ILE A 67 -4.23 14.59 -19.61
N ALA A 68 -3.66 15.74 -19.96
CA ALA A 68 -2.71 16.46 -19.11
C ALA A 68 -3.36 17.68 -18.48
N GLY A 69 -3.11 17.90 -17.19
CA GLY A 69 -3.68 19.00 -16.43
C GLY A 69 -3.41 18.85 -14.94
N TYR A 70 -4.25 19.46 -14.12
CA TYR A 70 -4.27 19.26 -12.67
C TYR A 70 -5.70 19.15 -12.14
N LEU A 71 -5.85 18.68 -10.90
CA LEU A 71 -7.14 18.64 -10.21
C LEU A 71 -7.41 19.99 -9.53
N PRO A 72 -8.40 20.78 -9.97
CA PRO A 72 -8.71 22.05 -9.31
C PRO A 72 -9.47 21.82 -8.01
N ALA A 73 -9.31 22.73 -7.05
CA ALA A 73 -10.01 22.67 -5.77
C ALA A 73 -11.55 22.65 -5.92
N LYS A 74 -12.07 23.18 -7.03
CA LYS A 74 -13.50 23.29 -7.33
C LYS A 74 -14.20 21.95 -7.60
N LEU A 75 -13.45 20.87 -7.76
CA LEU A 75 -14.01 19.51 -7.79
C LEU A 75 -14.72 19.14 -6.48
N ASP A 76 -14.47 19.89 -5.39
CA ASP A 76 -15.16 19.79 -4.11
C ASP A 76 -16.67 20.04 -4.17
N LEU A 77 -17.18 20.57 -5.28
CA LEU A 77 -18.59 20.76 -5.53
C LEU A 77 -19.32 19.47 -5.92
N LEU A 78 -18.60 18.42 -6.33
CA LEU A 78 -19.14 17.10 -6.69
C LEU A 78 -19.42 16.27 -5.43
N THR A 79 -20.21 16.80 -4.49
CA THR A 79 -20.43 16.21 -3.16
C THR A 79 -21.07 14.82 -3.17
N ASP A 80 -21.75 14.48 -4.26
CA ASP A 80 -22.45 13.21 -4.46
C ASP A 80 -21.60 12.17 -5.21
N LEU A 81 -20.34 12.51 -5.54
CA LEU A 81 -19.43 11.64 -6.26
C LEU A 81 -19.04 10.43 -5.40
N SER A 82 -19.25 9.24 -5.95
CA SER A 82 -18.88 7.95 -5.36
C SER A 82 -17.61 7.38 -5.98
N LEU A 83 -17.41 7.56 -7.29
CA LEU A 83 -16.27 7.01 -8.01
C LEU A 83 -15.52 8.12 -8.74
N LEU A 84 -14.19 8.18 -8.56
CA LEU A 84 -13.31 9.01 -9.37
C LEU A 84 -12.18 8.14 -9.93
N HIS A 85 -12.30 7.79 -11.21
CA HIS A 85 -11.32 7.00 -11.93
C HIS A 85 -10.68 7.85 -13.03
N ILE A 86 -9.40 8.13 -12.89
CA ILE A 86 -8.62 8.95 -13.83
C ILE A 86 -7.29 8.29 -14.17
N ASN A 87 -7.24 6.95 -14.14
CA ASN A 87 -6.02 6.18 -14.36
C ASN A 87 -5.46 6.42 -15.77
N SER A 88 -4.15 6.17 -15.95
CA SER A 88 -3.48 6.29 -17.26
C SER A 88 -3.70 7.66 -17.93
N ASN A 89 -3.55 8.72 -17.15
CA ASN A 89 -3.56 10.11 -17.62
C ASN A 89 -2.24 10.80 -17.25
N ARG A 90 -2.15 12.10 -17.53
CA ARG A 90 -1.00 12.97 -17.25
C ARG A 90 -1.39 14.09 -16.28
N PHE A 91 -2.34 13.86 -15.38
CA PHE A 91 -2.65 14.82 -14.30
C PHE A 91 -1.45 14.94 -13.36
N CYS A 92 -1.14 16.17 -12.97
CA CYS A 92 0.02 16.50 -12.14
C CYS A 92 -0.38 17.39 -10.96
N GLY A 93 0.59 17.70 -10.10
CA GLY A 93 0.39 18.48 -8.89
C GLY A 93 0.04 17.59 -7.69
N ILE A 94 -0.80 18.09 -6.78
CA ILE A 94 -1.22 17.38 -5.57
C ILE A 94 -2.73 17.10 -5.60
N ILE A 95 -3.18 16.10 -4.84
CA ILE A 95 -4.61 15.91 -4.59
C ILE A 95 -5.13 17.08 -3.73
N PRO A 96 -6.18 17.81 -4.15
CA PRO A 96 -6.67 18.98 -3.43
C PRO A 96 -7.19 18.65 -2.03
N LYS A 97 -6.84 19.46 -1.04
CA LYS A 97 -7.38 19.33 0.34
C LYS A 97 -8.91 19.42 0.40
N SER A 98 -9.52 20.06 -0.59
CA SER A 98 -10.97 20.20 -0.70
C SER A 98 -11.69 18.87 -1.01
N PHE A 99 -10.97 17.80 -1.38
CA PHE A 99 -11.53 16.45 -1.53
C PHE A 99 -12.13 15.90 -0.23
N SER A 100 -11.79 16.50 0.92
CA SER A 100 -12.46 16.26 2.21
C SER A 100 -13.99 16.47 2.15
N LYS A 101 -14.50 17.24 1.18
CA LYS A 101 -15.96 17.44 0.98
C LYS A 101 -16.63 16.32 0.18
N LEU A 102 -15.87 15.43 -0.46
CA LEU A 102 -16.39 14.31 -1.24
C LEU A 102 -16.74 13.15 -0.31
N THR A 103 -17.66 13.38 0.63
CA THR A 103 -17.90 12.46 1.75
C THR A 103 -18.52 11.13 1.31
N LEU A 104 -19.10 11.08 0.11
CA LEU A 104 -19.65 9.87 -0.48
C LEU A 104 -18.66 9.11 -1.39
N LEU A 105 -17.43 9.61 -1.55
CA LEU A 105 -16.44 8.98 -2.40
C LEU A 105 -16.03 7.63 -1.82
N HIS A 106 -16.29 6.58 -2.58
CA HIS A 106 -16.06 5.19 -2.26
C HIS A 106 -14.78 4.66 -2.92
N GLU A 107 -14.50 5.09 -4.16
CA GLU A 107 -13.33 4.67 -4.91
C GLU A 107 -12.57 5.86 -5.51
N LEU A 108 -11.26 5.85 -5.30
CA LEU A 108 -10.34 6.83 -5.87
C LEU A 108 -9.19 6.10 -6.59
N ASP A 109 -9.18 6.18 -7.92
CA ASP A 109 -8.10 5.69 -8.77
C ASP A 109 -7.45 6.85 -9.52
N VAL A 110 -6.19 7.13 -9.17
CA VAL A 110 -5.46 8.32 -9.63
C VAL A 110 -4.07 8.01 -10.17
N ASN A 111 -3.86 6.85 -10.82
CA ASN A 111 -2.59 6.55 -11.50
C ASN A 111 -2.22 7.61 -12.58
N ASN A 112 -1.22 8.46 -12.30
CA ASN A 112 -0.93 9.72 -12.98
C ASN A 112 0.50 10.24 -12.69
N ARG A 113 0.72 11.56 -12.73
CA ARG A 113 1.97 12.25 -12.41
C ARG A 113 1.85 13.09 -11.13
N PHE A 114 1.04 12.67 -10.16
CA PHE A 114 0.91 13.37 -8.88
C PHE A 114 2.21 13.30 -8.07
N VAL A 115 2.53 14.38 -7.37
CA VAL A 115 3.78 14.58 -6.63
C VAL A 115 3.51 14.96 -5.17
N GLY A 116 4.58 15.06 -4.38
CA GLY A 116 4.52 15.50 -2.98
C GLY A 116 4.25 14.35 -2.02
N HIS A 117 3.94 14.69 -0.77
CA HIS A 117 3.70 13.70 0.27
C HIS A 117 2.39 12.95 0.07
N PHE A 118 2.22 11.84 0.80
CA PHE A 118 0.94 11.12 0.84
C PHE A 118 -0.25 12.08 1.06
N PRO A 119 -1.32 11.98 0.25
CA PRO A 119 -2.44 12.91 0.30
C PRO A 119 -3.34 12.64 1.51
N ARG A 120 -2.96 13.10 2.71
CA ARG A 120 -3.70 12.88 3.99
C ARG A 120 -5.20 13.19 3.91
N VAL A 121 -5.65 14.03 2.98
CA VAL A 121 -7.08 14.29 2.72
C VAL A 121 -7.88 13.02 2.47
N VAL A 122 -7.32 12.00 1.81
CA VAL A 122 -8.05 10.75 1.50
C VAL A 122 -8.41 9.96 2.76
N ILE A 123 -7.66 10.16 3.86
CA ILE A 123 -7.96 9.52 5.15
C ILE A 123 -9.26 10.05 5.72
N SER A 124 -9.51 11.35 5.57
CA SER A 124 -10.70 12.04 6.08
C SER A 124 -11.99 11.73 5.33
N ILE A 125 -11.93 11.04 4.19
CA ILE A 125 -13.10 10.68 3.40
C ILE A 125 -13.77 9.45 4.03
N PRO A 126 -14.96 9.57 4.64
CA PRO A 126 -15.47 8.53 5.55
C PRO A 126 -15.81 7.21 4.85
N LEU A 127 -16.32 7.26 3.62
CA LEU A 127 -16.80 6.06 2.90
C LEU A 127 -15.77 5.48 1.92
N LEU A 128 -14.54 6.00 1.88
CA LEU A 128 -13.52 5.53 0.95
C LEU A 128 -13.08 4.11 1.31
N LYS A 129 -13.26 3.18 0.37
CA LYS A 129 -12.92 1.76 0.48
C LYS A 129 -11.81 1.31 -0.46
N TYR A 130 -11.74 1.91 -1.64
CA TYR A 130 -10.74 1.60 -2.65
C TYR A 130 -9.83 2.81 -2.88
N LEU A 131 -8.53 2.64 -2.61
CA LEU A 131 -7.53 3.69 -2.83
C LEU A 131 -6.39 3.17 -3.70
N ASP A 132 -6.34 3.69 -4.93
CA ASP A 132 -5.28 3.40 -5.89
C ASP A 132 -4.48 4.67 -6.21
N LEU A 133 -3.24 4.71 -5.68
CA LEU A 133 -2.25 5.76 -5.90
C LEU A 133 -1.06 5.26 -6.72
N ARG A 134 -1.19 4.12 -7.42
CA ARG A 134 -0.07 3.48 -8.12
C ARG A 134 0.54 4.38 -9.19
N TYR A 135 1.81 4.10 -9.52
CA TYR A 135 2.53 4.72 -10.65
C TYR A 135 2.48 6.25 -10.62
N ASN A 136 2.66 6.83 -9.44
CA ASN A 136 2.76 8.27 -9.24
C ASN A 136 4.16 8.63 -8.73
N ASN A 137 4.32 9.89 -8.35
CA ASN A 137 5.54 10.45 -7.79
C ASN A 137 5.34 10.88 -6.33
N PHE A 138 4.50 10.17 -5.57
CA PHE A 138 4.35 10.46 -4.14
C PHE A 138 5.59 10.04 -3.36
N GLU A 139 5.92 10.78 -2.29
CA GLU A 139 7.13 10.60 -1.50
C GLU A 139 6.90 10.77 0.00
N GLY A 140 7.95 10.56 0.79
CA GLY A 140 7.91 10.66 2.23
C GLY A 140 7.32 9.42 2.91
N GLU A 141 7.04 9.55 4.20
CA GLU A 141 6.47 8.50 5.03
C GLU A 141 4.95 8.40 4.85
N LEU A 142 4.41 7.20 5.08
CA LEU A 142 2.97 7.02 5.15
C LEU A 142 2.47 7.40 6.55
N PRO A 143 1.34 8.12 6.66
CA PRO A 143 0.70 8.39 7.95
C PRO A 143 0.18 7.09 8.58
N SER A 144 0.35 6.92 9.90
CA SER A 144 -0.13 5.72 10.61
C SER A 144 -1.65 5.58 10.54
N GLU A 145 -2.36 6.71 10.51
CA GLU A 145 -3.82 6.79 10.41
C GLU A 145 -4.36 6.14 9.12
N LEU A 146 -3.52 5.98 8.08
CA LEU A 146 -3.89 5.26 6.86
C LEU A 146 -4.23 3.78 7.15
N PHE A 147 -3.51 3.17 8.09
CA PHE A 147 -3.67 1.76 8.42
C PHE A 147 -4.71 1.49 9.51
N GLU A 148 -5.31 2.54 10.06
CA GLU A 148 -6.50 2.46 10.89
C GLU A 148 -7.77 2.68 10.07
N LYS A 149 -7.62 3.19 8.84
CA LYS A 149 -8.74 3.43 7.94
C LYS A 149 -9.33 2.11 7.46
N ASP A 150 -10.66 2.07 7.46
CA ASP A 150 -11.44 0.94 6.97
C ASP A 150 -11.44 0.86 5.43
N LEU A 151 -10.27 0.60 4.83
CA LEU A 151 -10.09 0.35 3.40
C LEU A 151 -10.21 -1.13 3.09
N ASP A 152 -10.82 -1.46 1.97
CA ASP A 152 -10.89 -2.84 1.45
C ASP A 152 -9.67 -3.16 0.59
N SER A 153 -9.15 -2.18 -0.16
CA SER A 153 -7.97 -2.33 -1.03
C SER A 153 -7.08 -1.08 -1.03
N LEU A 154 -5.78 -1.29 -0.92
CA LEU A 154 -4.76 -0.24 -0.89
C LEU A 154 -3.63 -0.55 -1.88
N PHE A 155 -3.52 0.29 -2.92
CA PHE A 155 -2.47 0.18 -3.92
C PHE A 155 -1.58 1.41 -3.93
N LEU A 156 -0.28 1.21 -3.66
CA LEU A 156 0.73 2.27 -3.54
C LEU A 156 1.98 2.00 -4.39
N ASN A 157 2.00 0.94 -5.21
CA ASN A 157 3.19 0.55 -5.93
C ASN A 157 3.70 1.61 -6.92
N ASN A 158 5.00 1.56 -7.22
CA ASN A 158 5.68 2.46 -8.15
C ASN A 158 5.52 3.92 -7.72
N ASN A 159 5.96 4.23 -6.51
CA ASN A 159 6.07 5.58 -5.95
C ASN A 159 7.47 5.75 -5.32
N ARG A 160 7.69 6.81 -4.54
CA ARG A 160 8.94 7.08 -3.80
C ARG A 160 8.72 7.08 -2.28
N PHE A 161 7.78 6.28 -1.77
CA PHE A 161 7.52 6.20 -0.33
C PHE A 161 8.73 5.62 0.42
N VAL A 162 9.01 6.18 1.60
CA VAL A 162 10.15 5.85 2.48
C VAL A 162 9.69 5.52 3.90
N SER A 163 8.68 4.66 4.04
CA SER A 163 8.09 4.34 5.35
C SER A 163 8.68 3.08 5.97
N ASN A 164 8.64 2.99 7.31
CA ASN A 164 8.95 1.76 8.03
C ASN A 164 7.68 0.92 8.22
N ILE A 165 7.75 -0.38 7.90
CA ILE A 165 6.61 -1.29 7.92
C ILE A 165 6.23 -1.81 9.33
N LEU A 166 7.10 -1.61 10.33
CA LEU A 166 7.11 -2.27 11.65
C LEU A 166 5.72 -2.41 12.32
N GLU A 167 4.90 -1.37 12.34
CA GLU A 167 3.59 -1.40 13.00
C GLU A 167 2.42 -1.13 12.05
N MET A 168 2.72 -0.87 10.78
CA MET A 168 1.74 -0.31 9.83
C MET A 168 0.66 -1.32 9.45
N PHE A 169 1.02 -2.55 9.06
CA PHE A 169 0.02 -3.45 8.49
C PHE A 169 -0.78 -4.25 9.52
N GLY A 170 -0.34 -4.32 10.78
CA GLY A 170 -0.94 -5.18 11.79
C GLY A 170 -2.31 -4.72 12.33
N SER A 171 -2.73 -3.48 12.05
CA SER A 171 -4.06 -2.94 12.44
C SER A 171 -5.01 -2.73 11.28
N SER A 172 -4.54 -2.92 10.04
CA SER A 172 -5.31 -2.58 8.85
C SER A 172 -6.40 -3.62 8.57
N PRO A 173 -7.67 -3.21 8.41
CA PRO A 173 -8.74 -4.12 8.00
C PRO A 173 -8.69 -4.47 6.50
N THR A 174 -7.65 -4.02 5.78
CA THR A 174 -7.53 -4.16 4.33
C THR A 174 -7.30 -5.59 3.88
N SER A 175 -7.96 -5.96 2.78
CA SER A 175 -7.90 -7.29 2.20
C SER A 175 -6.78 -7.44 1.16
N VAL A 176 -6.44 -6.37 0.44
CA VAL A 176 -5.40 -6.37 -0.60
C VAL A 176 -4.45 -5.19 -0.37
N ILE A 177 -3.16 -5.49 -0.22
CA ILE A 177 -2.12 -4.50 0.03
C ILE A 177 -0.97 -4.69 -0.96
N VAL A 178 -0.75 -3.69 -1.81
CA VAL A 178 0.30 -3.72 -2.84
C VAL A 178 1.17 -2.47 -2.73
N VAL A 179 2.44 -2.64 -2.31
CA VAL A 179 3.40 -1.55 -2.13
C VAL A 179 4.70 -1.72 -2.94
N VAL A 180 4.61 -2.49 -4.01
CA VAL A 180 5.72 -2.86 -4.91
C VAL A 180 6.52 -1.65 -5.40
N ASN A 181 7.82 -1.80 -5.64
CA ASN A 181 8.68 -0.76 -6.24
C ASN A 181 8.62 0.58 -5.47
N ASN A 182 9.01 0.54 -4.20
CA ASN A 182 9.14 1.71 -3.33
C ASN A 182 10.44 1.62 -2.54
N ARG A 183 10.57 2.39 -1.46
CA ARG A 183 11.72 2.35 -0.55
C ARG A 183 11.25 2.04 0.89
N PHE A 184 10.24 1.19 1.03
CA PHE A 184 9.81 0.73 2.35
C PHE A 184 10.95 -0.01 3.04
N SER A 185 11.11 0.22 4.33
CA SER A 185 12.20 -0.34 5.14
C SER A 185 11.67 -0.90 6.47
N GLY A 186 12.57 -1.41 7.29
CA GLY A 186 12.21 -2.12 8.51
C GLY A 186 11.79 -3.56 8.24
N CYS A 187 10.97 -4.13 9.10
CA CYS A 187 10.68 -5.57 9.13
C CYS A 187 9.22 -5.83 9.44
N ILE A 188 8.72 -6.99 9.00
CA ILE A 188 7.36 -7.42 9.30
C ILE A 188 7.29 -7.83 10.77
N SER A 189 6.44 -7.17 11.56
CA SER A 189 6.25 -7.47 12.98
C SER A 189 5.23 -8.59 13.20
N ASN A 190 5.24 -9.20 14.38
CA ASN A 190 4.30 -10.23 14.80
C ASN A 190 2.83 -9.79 14.77
N ILE A 191 2.57 -8.48 14.81
CA ILE A 191 1.22 -7.89 14.76
C ILE A 191 0.51 -8.27 13.45
N ILE A 192 1.22 -8.65 12.39
CA ILE A 192 0.59 -9.12 11.14
C ILE A 192 -0.39 -10.29 11.36
N GLY A 193 -0.20 -11.11 12.39
CA GLY A 193 -1.16 -12.17 12.74
C GLY A 193 -2.55 -11.68 13.15
N LYS A 194 -2.71 -10.39 13.52
CA LYS A 194 -4.01 -9.82 13.91
C LYS A 194 -4.97 -9.62 12.73
N ILE A 195 -4.44 -9.41 11.52
CA ILE A 195 -5.24 -9.17 10.31
C ILE A 195 -5.61 -10.47 9.56
N LYS A 196 -5.47 -11.62 10.22
CA LYS A 196 -5.79 -12.96 9.68
C LYS A 196 -7.21 -13.12 9.12
N ASN A 197 -8.16 -12.31 9.57
CA ASN A 197 -9.56 -12.40 9.19
C ASN A 197 -9.90 -11.55 7.96
N THR A 198 -9.04 -10.59 7.60
CA THR A 198 -9.31 -9.61 6.55
C THR A 198 -8.37 -9.77 5.36
N LEU A 199 -7.10 -10.08 5.59
CA LEU A 199 -6.07 -10.10 4.56
C LEU A 199 -6.20 -11.32 3.63
N ASN A 200 -6.20 -11.04 2.33
CA ASN A 200 -6.19 -12.01 1.24
C ASN A 200 -4.90 -11.94 0.42
N GLU A 201 -4.39 -10.73 0.13
CA GLU A 201 -3.23 -10.55 -0.74
C GLU A 201 -2.27 -9.49 -0.19
N ILE A 202 -0.97 -9.82 -0.20
CA ILE A 202 0.09 -8.92 0.24
C ILE A 202 1.31 -9.01 -0.68
N VAL A 203 1.66 -7.88 -1.29
CA VAL A 203 2.70 -7.79 -2.31
C VAL A 203 3.67 -6.66 -1.97
N PHE A 204 4.84 -7.03 -1.46
CA PHE A 204 5.90 -6.16 -0.94
C PHE A 204 7.15 -6.13 -1.83
N GLN A 205 7.02 -6.66 -3.05
CA GLN A 205 8.12 -6.83 -3.98
C GLN A 205 8.96 -5.56 -4.19
N ASN A 206 10.28 -5.72 -4.32
CA ASN A 206 11.21 -4.63 -4.67
C ASN A 206 11.14 -3.42 -3.72
N ASN A 207 11.50 -3.70 -2.47
CA ASN A 207 11.63 -2.71 -1.40
C ASN A 207 12.94 -2.96 -0.63
N ASN A 208 13.13 -2.24 0.49
CA ASN A 208 14.30 -2.36 1.35
C ASN A 208 13.93 -3.00 2.70
N LEU A 209 12.95 -3.91 2.69
CA LEU A 209 12.50 -4.63 3.89
C LEU A 209 13.55 -5.65 4.32
N THR A 210 13.66 -5.87 5.62
CA THR A 210 14.71 -6.69 6.23
C THR A 210 14.20 -7.41 7.48
N GLY A 211 15.11 -8.09 8.18
CA GLY A 211 14.81 -8.91 9.34
C GLY A 211 14.22 -10.27 8.96
N CYS A 212 13.75 -10.99 9.99
CA CYS A 212 13.14 -12.30 9.80
C CYS A 212 11.64 -12.19 9.54
N LEU A 213 11.09 -13.22 8.89
CA LEU A 213 9.64 -13.38 8.80
C LEU A 213 9.11 -13.85 10.17
N PRO A 214 8.12 -13.15 10.77
CA PRO A 214 7.56 -13.55 12.05
C PRO A 214 6.72 -14.82 11.91
N MET A 215 6.70 -15.64 12.96
CA MET A 215 5.95 -16.91 12.97
C MET A 215 4.45 -16.71 12.75
N GLU A 216 3.94 -15.55 13.14
CA GLU A 216 2.55 -15.12 13.04
C GLU A 216 2.06 -14.96 11.61
N ILE A 217 2.93 -14.92 10.59
CA ILE A 217 2.52 -15.07 9.19
C ILE A 217 1.73 -16.37 8.99
N GLY A 218 2.07 -17.43 9.72
CA GLY A 218 1.34 -18.69 9.69
C GLY A 218 -0.13 -18.58 10.12
N ASN A 219 -0.53 -17.49 10.79
CA ASN A 219 -1.93 -17.27 11.17
C ASN A 219 -2.81 -16.80 9.99
N LEU A 220 -2.21 -16.38 8.88
CA LEU A 220 -2.87 -15.76 7.73
C LEU A 220 -3.51 -16.82 6.81
N GLY A 221 -4.36 -17.68 7.35
CA GLY A 221 -4.94 -18.82 6.63
C GLY A 221 -5.87 -18.46 5.46
N ASN A 222 -6.27 -17.20 5.32
CA ASN A 222 -7.06 -16.71 4.19
C ASN A 222 -6.21 -16.18 3.03
N VAL A 223 -4.91 -15.96 3.23
CA VAL A 223 -4.05 -15.35 2.22
C VAL A 223 -3.85 -16.29 1.03
N THR A 224 -4.05 -15.76 -0.17
CA THR A 224 -3.87 -16.43 -1.46
C THR A 224 -2.57 -15.99 -2.14
N VAL A 225 -2.10 -14.76 -1.93
CA VAL A 225 -0.85 -14.23 -2.50
C VAL A 225 0.03 -13.62 -1.41
N LEU A 226 1.25 -14.13 -1.28
CA LEU A 226 2.32 -13.59 -0.44
C LEU A 226 3.58 -13.42 -1.29
N ASP A 227 3.84 -12.20 -1.73
CA ASP A 227 5.04 -11.85 -2.49
C ASP A 227 5.90 -10.86 -1.70
N ILE A 228 7.08 -11.32 -1.30
CA ILE A 228 8.11 -10.53 -0.60
C ILE A 228 9.41 -10.44 -1.42
N ALA A 229 9.34 -10.75 -2.72
CA ALA A 229 10.50 -10.88 -3.56
C ALA A 229 11.32 -9.59 -3.68
N SER A 230 12.62 -9.70 -3.94
CA SER A 230 13.52 -8.55 -4.09
C SER A 230 13.49 -7.62 -2.87
N ASN A 231 13.81 -8.19 -1.71
CA ASN A 231 14.01 -7.49 -0.45
C ASN A 231 15.30 -8.01 0.20
N ILE A 232 15.49 -7.69 1.49
CA ILE A 232 16.66 -8.07 2.29
C ILE A 232 16.20 -8.92 3.49
N PHE A 233 15.13 -9.70 3.31
CA PHE A 233 14.64 -10.61 4.36
C PHE A 233 15.65 -11.73 4.59
N ASN A 234 15.84 -12.07 5.86
CA ASN A 234 16.81 -13.06 6.28
C ASN A 234 16.19 -14.06 7.27
N GLY A 235 16.97 -15.00 7.78
CA GLY A 235 16.45 -16.07 8.64
C GLY A 235 15.92 -17.24 7.82
N VAL A 236 14.81 -17.84 8.25
CA VAL A 236 14.29 -19.12 7.72
C VAL A 236 12.80 -19.03 7.43
N LEU A 237 12.31 -19.90 6.54
CA LEU A 237 10.87 -20.15 6.40
C LEU A 237 10.40 -21.01 7.57
N ALA A 238 9.58 -20.44 8.46
CA ALA A 238 9.17 -21.11 9.69
C ALA A 238 8.17 -22.24 9.43
N LYS A 239 8.16 -23.27 10.29
CA LYS A 239 7.19 -24.38 10.24
C LYS A 239 5.73 -23.91 10.33
N THR A 240 5.48 -22.74 10.93
CA THR A 240 4.15 -22.15 11.03
C THR A 240 3.56 -21.78 9.66
N PHE A 241 4.36 -21.70 8.60
CA PHE A 241 3.87 -21.46 7.24
C PHE A 241 2.85 -22.51 6.79
N LYS A 242 2.83 -23.71 7.39
CA LYS A 242 1.76 -24.71 7.23
C LYS A 242 0.34 -24.12 7.41
N GLY A 243 0.20 -23.07 8.22
CA GLY A 243 -1.09 -22.42 8.47
C GLY A 243 -1.60 -21.55 7.32
N LEU A 244 -0.79 -21.28 6.29
CA LEU A 244 -1.18 -20.57 5.06
C LEU A 244 -2.04 -21.45 4.13
N GLY A 245 -3.13 -22.02 4.63
CA GLY A 245 -3.87 -23.10 3.93
C GLY A 245 -4.45 -22.75 2.55
N LYS A 246 -4.69 -21.46 2.26
CA LYS A 246 -5.25 -20.97 0.98
C LYS A 246 -4.21 -20.36 0.03
N ILE A 247 -2.93 -20.38 0.39
CA ILE A 247 -1.89 -19.74 -0.42
C ILE A 247 -1.78 -20.41 -1.79
N GLU A 248 -1.88 -19.60 -2.84
CA GLU A 248 -1.76 -20.02 -4.24
C GLU A 248 -0.41 -19.56 -4.82
N GLU A 249 0.05 -18.37 -4.44
CA GLU A 249 1.34 -17.81 -4.85
C GLU A 249 2.18 -17.39 -3.64
N LEU A 250 3.35 -18.02 -3.50
CA LEU A 250 4.38 -17.65 -2.54
C LEU A 250 5.66 -17.31 -3.30
N ASP A 251 6.02 -16.02 -3.32
CA ASP A 251 7.26 -15.55 -3.93
C ASP A 251 8.19 -14.94 -2.87
N VAL A 252 9.31 -15.61 -2.64
CA VAL A 252 10.38 -15.16 -1.73
C VAL A 252 11.69 -14.92 -2.48
N THR A 253 11.63 -14.81 -3.81
CA THR A 253 12.79 -14.67 -4.69
C THR A 253 13.66 -13.49 -4.32
N ASN A 254 14.98 -13.60 -4.49
CA ASN A 254 15.93 -12.50 -4.33
C ASN A 254 15.86 -11.88 -2.92
N ASN A 255 16.23 -12.69 -1.93
CA ASN A 255 16.31 -12.33 -0.52
C ASN A 255 17.57 -12.97 0.11
N MET A 256 17.73 -12.86 1.43
CA MET A 256 18.80 -13.47 2.20
C MET A 256 18.32 -14.65 3.07
N LEU A 257 17.29 -15.39 2.63
CA LEU A 257 16.74 -16.52 3.38
C LEU A 257 17.70 -17.71 3.34
N THR A 258 17.77 -18.45 4.44
CA THR A 258 18.76 -19.52 4.70
C THR A 258 18.09 -20.82 5.16
N CYS A 259 18.93 -21.83 5.44
CA CYS A 259 18.55 -23.14 5.96
C CYS A 259 17.71 -23.95 4.95
N PHE A 260 16.86 -24.83 5.48
CA PHE A 260 16.11 -25.82 4.70
C PHE A 260 14.72 -25.30 4.35
N VAL A 261 14.28 -25.57 3.13
CA VAL A 261 12.85 -25.54 2.79
C VAL A 261 12.21 -26.81 3.35
N LEU A 262 11.22 -26.66 4.23
CA LEU A 262 10.62 -27.76 5.00
C LEU A 262 9.32 -28.28 4.37
N ASP A 263 8.88 -29.46 4.84
CA ASP A 263 7.65 -30.13 4.40
C ASP A 263 6.43 -29.21 4.54
N GLU A 264 6.40 -28.42 5.61
CA GLU A 264 5.31 -27.50 5.92
C GLU A 264 5.03 -26.46 4.83
N VAL A 265 6.04 -26.10 4.02
CA VAL A 265 5.89 -25.17 2.89
C VAL A 265 5.60 -25.94 1.60
N CYS A 266 6.25 -27.08 1.38
CA CYS A 266 6.07 -27.87 0.16
C CYS A 266 4.72 -28.61 0.09
N TRP A 267 4.05 -28.83 1.23
CA TRP A 267 2.72 -29.46 1.28
C TRP A 267 1.56 -28.48 1.42
N LEU A 268 1.77 -27.20 1.15
CA LEU A 268 0.68 -26.22 1.13
C LEU A 268 -0.35 -26.63 0.07
N SER A 269 -1.56 -26.97 0.51
CA SER A 269 -2.53 -27.70 -0.31
C SER A 269 -3.03 -26.93 -1.53
N SER A 270 -2.95 -25.61 -1.49
CA SER A 270 -3.50 -24.70 -2.52
C SER A 270 -2.41 -24.10 -3.42
N ILE A 271 -1.14 -24.41 -3.18
CA ILE A 271 -0.01 -23.74 -3.84
C ILE A 271 0.03 -24.09 -5.33
N LYS A 272 0.13 -23.05 -6.17
CA LYS A 272 0.28 -23.14 -7.63
C LYS A 272 1.64 -22.59 -8.06
N ILE A 273 2.13 -21.57 -7.37
CA ILE A 273 3.37 -20.89 -7.70
C ILE A 273 4.21 -20.77 -6.43
N PHE A 274 5.39 -21.38 -6.44
CA PHE A 274 6.37 -21.22 -5.36
C PHE A 274 7.74 -20.87 -5.92
N ARG A 275 8.13 -19.60 -5.77
CA ARG A 275 9.43 -19.11 -6.23
C ARG A 275 10.30 -18.72 -5.04
N PHE A 276 11.49 -19.30 -4.98
CA PHE A 276 12.45 -19.05 -3.89
C PHE A 276 13.89 -18.94 -4.41
N SER A 277 14.03 -18.65 -5.70
CA SER A 277 15.31 -18.43 -6.37
C SER A 277 16.08 -17.25 -5.77
N TYR A 278 17.40 -17.22 -5.98
CA TYR A 278 18.28 -16.14 -5.51
C TYR A 278 18.20 -15.90 -3.99
N ASN A 279 18.30 -16.98 -3.21
CA ASN A 279 18.42 -16.97 -1.75
C ASN A 279 19.70 -17.72 -1.32
N TYR A 280 19.78 -18.12 -0.05
CA TYR A 280 20.88 -18.88 0.53
C TYR A 280 20.39 -20.19 1.16
N PHE A 281 19.31 -20.77 0.64
CA PHE A 281 18.85 -22.11 1.05
C PHE A 281 19.91 -23.15 0.72
N ASN A 282 20.24 -24.01 1.68
CA ASN A 282 21.30 -25.02 1.55
C ASN A 282 20.77 -26.46 1.58
N GLY A 283 19.45 -26.62 1.64
CA GLY A 283 18.79 -27.91 1.59
C GLY A 283 17.27 -27.79 1.42
N GLU A 284 16.66 -28.85 0.92
CA GLU A 284 15.22 -29.00 0.76
C GLU A 284 14.85 -30.41 1.22
N VAL A 285 13.66 -30.58 1.78
CA VAL A 285 13.16 -31.92 2.10
C VAL A 285 12.72 -32.64 0.82
N GLU A 286 12.73 -33.98 0.87
CA GLU A 286 12.39 -34.84 -0.27
C GLU A 286 11.01 -34.53 -0.89
N SER A 287 10.05 -34.09 -0.07
CA SER A 287 8.71 -33.76 -0.55
C SER A 287 8.69 -32.60 -1.55
N CYS A 288 9.60 -31.63 -1.43
CA CYS A 288 9.73 -30.53 -2.38
C CYS A 288 10.14 -31.05 -3.78
N LEU A 289 10.85 -32.20 -3.84
CA LEU A 289 11.21 -32.85 -5.10
C LEU A 289 10.01 -33.47 -5.79
N GLN A 290 9.04 -33.94 -5.00
CA GLN A 290 7.81 -34.55 -5.51
C GLN A 290 6.85 -33.52 -6.12
N LEU A 291 7.07 -32.23 -5.87
CA LEU A 291 6.35 -31.16 -6.55
C LEU A 291 6.88 -30.90 -7.97
N LYS A 292 8.13 -31.24 -8.25
CA LYS A 292 8.75 -31.10 -9.58
C LYS A 292 8.06 -32.05 -10.55
N GLY A 293 7.15 -31.51 -11.37
CA GLY A 293 6.35 -32.28 -12.34
C GLY A 293 4.83 -32.20 -12.14
N LYS A 294 4.35 -31.53 -11.09
CA LYS A 294 2.97 -31.02 -11.02
C LYS A 294 2.89 -29.67 -11.76
N ASP A 295 1.70 -29.14 -12.01
CA ASP A 295 1.47 -27.78 -12.55
C ASP A 295 1.90 -26.65 -11.57
N ILE A 296 2.93 -26.91 -10.74
CA ILE A 296 3.49 -25.98 -9.78
C ILE A 296 4.77 -25.39 -10.37
N VAL A 297 4.79 -24.06 -10.52
CA VAL A 297 5.99 -23.36 -10.96
C VAL A 297 6.98 -23.29 -9.79
N PHE A 298 8.07 -24.05 -9.90
CA PHE A 298 9.12 -24.18 -8.88
C PHE A 298 10.46 -23.68 -9.43
N ASN A 299 11.09 -22.69 -8.80
CA ASN A 299 12.37 -22.12 -9.24
C ASN A 299 13.36 -21.98 -8.07
N ASP A 300 14.41 -22.82 -8.10
CA ASP A 300 15.43 -22.97 -7.06
C ASP A 300 16.81 -22.41 -7.47
N VAL A 301 16.91 -21.75 -8.63
CA VAL A 301 18.16 -21.20 -9.18
C VAL A 301 18.77 -20.16 -8.22
N GLY A 302 20.11 -20.11 -8.15
CA GLY A 302 20.81 -19.09 -7.39
C GLY A 302 20.69 -19.24 -5.88
N ASN A 303 20.59 -20.48 -5.37
CA ASN A 303 20.66 -20.83 -3.95
C ASN A 303 22.02 -21.45 -3.59
N CYS A 304 22.09 -22.18 -2.48
CA CYS A 304 23.29 -22.82 -1.93
C CYS A 304 23.18 -24.35 -1.86
N PHE A 305 22.44 -24.97 -2.78
CA PHE A 305 22.30 -26.42 -2.87
C PHE A 305 23.57 -27.05 -3.49
N PRO A 306 24.28 -27.97 -2.81
CA PRO A 306 25.55 -28.52 -3.31
C PRO A 306 25.45 -29.24 -4.67
N ASP A 307 24.36 -29.97 -4.90
CA ASP A 307 24.21 -30.89 -6.04
C ASP A 307 23.20 -30.40 -7.10
N ARG A 308 22.87 -29.09 -7.09
CA ARG A 308 21.92 -28.50 -8.05
C ARG A 308 22.62 -27.65 -9.11
N PRO A 309 22.05 -27.55 -10.33
CA PRO A 309 22.57 -26.65 -11.36
C PRO A 309 22.30 -25.18 -11.01
N LYS A 310 23.11 -24.28 -11.58
CA LYS A 310 22.94 -22.80 -11.52
C LYS A 310 22.84 -22.23 -10.09
N GLN A 311 23.64 -22.76 -9.17
CA GLN A 311 23.70 -22.31 -7.78
C GLN A 311 24.77 -21.23 -7.57
N LYS A 312 24.68 -20.52 -6.44
CA LYS A 312 25.70 -19.55 -6.02
C LYS A 312 27.04 -20.25 -5.80
N SER A 313 28.12 -19.47 -5.87
CA SER A 313 29.44 -19.99 -5.57
C SER A 313 29.56 -20.40 -4.10
N VAL A 314 30.40 -21.39 -3.80
CA VAL A 314 30.68 -21.83 -2.42
C VAL A 314 31.11 -20.65 -1.53
N LYS A 315 31.95 -19.75 -2.07
CA LYS A 315 32.43 -18.56 -1.36
C LYS A 315 31.29 -17.60 -0.99
N GLU A 316 30.36 -17.36 -1.91
CA GLU A 316 29.20 -16.51 -1.68
C GLU A 316 28.26 -17.14 -0.62
N CYS A 317 28.01 -18.45 -0.73
CA CYS A 317 27.19 -19.18 0.23
C CYS A 317 27.77 -19.17 1.65
N GLN A 318 29.07 -19.45 1.79
CA GLN A 318 29.74 -19.47 3.09
C GLN A 318 29.64 -18.14 3.83
N GLN A 319 29.67 -17.00 3.14
CA GLN A 319 29.61 -15.68 3.78
C GLN A 319 28.32 -15.42 4.56
N VAL A 320 27.20 -15.99 4.09
CA VAL A 320 25.88 -15.82 4.71
C VAL A 320 25.55 -17.01 5.61
N VAL A 321 25.72 -18.24 5.11
CA VAL A 321 25.34 -19.46 5.84
C VAL A 321 26.19 -19.67 7.11
N SER A 322 27.44 -19.19 7.15
CA SER A 322 28.28 -19.29 8.35
C SER A 322 27.92 -18.31 9.47
N ARG A 323 26.99 -17.39 9.23
CA ARG A 323 26.60 -16.32 10.18
C ARG A 323 25.17 -16.57 10.65
N PRO A 324 24.96 -17.35 11.72
CA PRO A 324 23.62 -17.65 12.21
C PRO A 324 22.89 -16.36 12.63
N ILE A 325 21.64 -16.24 12.19
CA ILE A 325 20.79 -15.08 12.45
C ILE A 325 19.87 -15.41 13.63
N GLU A 326 19.95 -14.60 14.69
CA GLU A 326 19.07 -14.74 15.86
C GLU A 326 17.76 -13.96 15.67
N CYS A 327 16.74 -14.59 15.08
CA CYS A 327 15.45 -13.94 14.85
C CYS A 327 14.74 -13.54 16.17
N GLY A 328 14.81 -14.39 17.21
CA GLY A 328 14.00 -14.25 18.44
C GLY A 328 14.36 -13.10 19.41
N LYS A 329 15.42 -12.32 19.15
CA LYS A 329 15.81 -11.16 19.99
C LYS A 329 15.50 -9.80 19.35
N SER A 330 15.05 -9.78 18.11
CA SER A 330 14.77 -8.53 17.41
C SER A 330 13.31 -8.11 17.63
N LYS A 331 13.03 -6.80 17.68
CA LYS A 331 11.64 -6.29 17.52
C LYS A 331 10.98 -6.74 16.20
N CYS A 332 11.80 -7.33 15.32
CA CYS A 332 11.55 -7.87 14.00
C CYS A 332 11.51 -9.41 13.96
N GLY A 333 11.35 -10.09 15.09
CA GLY A 333 11.23 -11.54 15.13
C GLY A 333 10.38 -11.96 16.30
N GLY A 334 9.28 -12.64 16.00
CA GLY A 334 8.38 -13.22 16.99
C GLY A 334 9.16 -14.01 18.02
N GLY A 335 8.93 -13.70 19.30
CA GLY A 335 9.64 -14.29 20.41
C GLY A 335 9.38 -15.78 20.55
N GLY A 336 10.47 -16.51 20.85
CA GLY A 336 10.49 -17.65 21.75
C GLY A 336 10.10 -19.02 21.20
N ASP A 337 11.08 -19.72 20.61
CA ASP A 337 11.27 -21.14 20.90
C ASP A 337 12.77 -21.50 20.89
N GLN A 338 13.14 -22.36 21.84
CA GLN A 338 14.52 -22.70 22.22
C GLN A 338 15.31 -23.38 21.09
N PRO A 339 16.66 -23.28 21.10
CA PRO A 339 17.50 -24.16 20.29
C PRO A 339 17.25 -25.63 20.69
N PRO A 340 17.37 -26.60 19.75
CA PRO A 340 17.26 -28.01 20.11
C PRO A 340 18.28 -28.37 21.21
N PRO A 341 17.96 -29.27 22.14
CA PRO A 341 18.84 -29.56 23.26
C PRO A 341 20.17 -30.10 22.75
N LYS A 342 21.28 -29.42 23.11
CA LYS A 342 22.60 -30.05 23.02
C LYS A 342 22.62 -31.26 23.97
N PRO A 343 23.25 -32.39 23.59
CA PRO A 343 23.39 -33.52 24.50
C PRO A 343 24.18 -33.08 25.74
N LEU A 344 23.55 -33.17 26.91
CA LEU A 344 24.20 -32.87 28.19
C LEU A 344 25.17 -34.00 28.56
N PRO A 345 26.42 -33.69 28.98
CA PRO A 345 27.30 -34.67 29.62
C PRO A 345 26.69 -35.16 30.95
N PRO A 346 26.99 -36.38 31.39
CA PRO A 346 26.41 -36.95 32.60
C PRO A 346 26.84 -36.17 33.85
N LYS A 347 25.86 -35.71 34.63
CA LYS A 347 26.11 -35.01 35.91
C LYS A 347 26.59 -36.00 37.00
N PRO A 348 27.58 -35.63 37.82
CA PRO A 348 27.94 -36.38 39.02
C PRO A 348 26.83 -36.33 40.08
N LYS A 349 26.63 -37.44 40.79
CA LYS A 349 25.67 -37.57 41.90
C LYS A 349 26.10 -36.68 43.08
N GLN A 350 25.17 -35.87 43.60
CA GLN A 350 25.32 -35.21 44.91
C GLN A 350 24.41 -35.87 45.96
N PRO A 351 24.86 -35.96 47.22
CA PRO A 351 24.15 -36.62 48.32
C PRO A 351 23.05 -35.74 48.93
N PRO A 352 22.07 -36.33 49.66
CA PRO A 352 20.87 -35.62 50.11
C PRO A 352 21.05 -34.91 51.45
N MET A 353 20.39 -33.75 51.61
CA MET A 353 20.20 -33.08 52.90
C MET A 353 18.83 -32.36 52.94
N PRO A 354 18.30 -32.00 54.13
CA PRO A 354 17.01 -32.47 54.62
C PRO A 354 15.91 -31.39 54.65
N LYS A 355 14.66 -31.82 54.87
CA LYS A 355 13.47 -30.97 55.10
C LYS A 355 13.51 -30.23 56.45
N PRO A 356 12.94 -29.01 56.48
CA PRO A 356 12.00 -28.60 57.56
C PRO A 356 10.75 -27.89 56.98
N THR A 357 9.52 -28.37 57.21
CA THR A 357 8.54 -28.08 58.30
C THR A 357 7.83 -26.73 58.22
N ASP A 358 6.50 -26.83 58.25
CA ASP A 358 5.47 -25.78 58.35
C ASP A 358 5.62 -24.93 59.62
N ASP A 359 5.21 -23.65 59.56
CA ASP A 359 4.22 -23.05 60.48
C ASP A 359 4.03 -21.53 60.25
N ASP A 360 2.77 -21.13 60.44
CA ASP A 360 2.21 -19.83 60.87
C ASP A 360 2.08 -18.60 59.93
N ASP A 361 0.81 -18.38 59.57
CA ASP A 361 0.13 -17.09 59.32
C ASP A 361 -0.15 -16.41 60.68
N PRO A 362 -0.13 -15.05 60.85
CA PRO A 362 -1.43 -14.34 60.77
C PRO A 362 -1.40 -12.82 60.46
N TYR A 363 -2.62 -12.30 60.17
CA TYR A 363 -3.13 -10.92 60.32
C TYR A 363 -3.04 -9.91 59.15
N ASP A 364 -4.14 -9.89 58.37
CA ASP A 364 -5.13 -8.79 58.22
C ASP A 364 -4.68 -7.32 58.44
N GLN A 365 -4.76 -6.50 57.38
CA GLN A 365 -5.40 -5.17 57.39
C GLN A 365 -5.44 -4.52 55.98
N SER A 366 -6.64 -4.38 55.42
CA SER A 366 -7.05 -3.26 54.54
C SER A 366 -7.94 -2.30 55.38
N PRO A 367 -8.43 -1.10 54.97
CA PRO A 367 -8.46 -0.47 53.63
C PRO A 367 -8.27 1.08 53.61
N VAL A 368 -8.08 1.74 52.44
CA VAL A 368 -8.62 3.12 52.22
C VAL A 368 -8.91 3.39 50.73
N LYS A 369 -10.20 3.62 50.41
CA LYS A 369 -10.70 4.21 49.15
C LYS A 369 -10.52 5.73 49.15
N ARG A 370 -10.00 6.32 48.06
CA ARG A 370 -10.09 7.78 47.79
C ARG A 370 -11.27 8.06 46.84
N GLN A 371 -12.18 8.93 47.26
CA GLN A 371 -13.25 9.50 46.42
C GLN A 371 -12.76 10.79 45.74
N TRP A 372 -13.19 10.99 44.49
CA TRP A 372 -13.00 12.22 43.71
C TRP A 372 -14.26 13.11 43.79
N PRO A 373 -14.12 14.45 43.80
CA PRO A 373 -15.27 15.37 43.81
C PRO A 373 -15.93 15.51 42.42
N PRO A 374 -17.22 15.91 42.35
CA PRO A 374 -18.02 15.92 41.13
C PRO A 374 -17.75 17.14 40.23
N VAL A 375 -17.75 16.91 38.91
CA VAL A 375 -17.61 17.92 37.85
C VAL A 375 -18.99 18.46 37.45
N THR A 376 -19.13 19.78 37.36
CA THR A 376 -20.34 20.46 36.86
C THR A 376 -20.26 20.74 35.35
N PRO A 377 -21.37 20.62 34.58
CA PRO A 377 -21.37 20.81 33.13
C PRO A 377 -21.52 22.28 32.70
N LYS A 378 -20.69 22.73 31.75
CA LYS A 378 -20.84 24.02 31.05
C LYS A 378 -21.79 23.90 29.85
N LYS A 379 -22.72 24.85 29.70
CA LYS A 379 -23.67 24.99 28.58
C LYS A 379 -22.99 25.42 27.27
N LEU A 380 -23.46 24.88 26.14
CA LEU A 380 -23.14 25.35 24.78
C LEU A 380 -24.05 26.51 24.33
N PRO A 381 -23.58 27.44 23.46
CA PRO A 381 -24.41 28.43 22.78
C PRO A 381 -25.11 27.88 21.52
N PRO A 382 -26.22 28.52 21.05
CA PRO A 382 -27.03 28.04 19.93
C PRO A 382 -26.44 28.35 18.53
N PRO A 383 -26.89 27.65 17.47
CA PRO A 383 -26.33 27.77 16.13
C PRO A 383 -26.82 29.00 15.35
N VAL A 384 -25.91 29.59 14.57
CA VAL A 384 -26.14 30.72 13.65
C VAL A 384 -26.70 30.21 12.32
N VAL A 385 -27.84 30.75 11.88
CA VAL A 385 -28.48 30.47 10.57
C VAL A 385 -27.71 31.21 9.46
N LYS A 386 -27.33 30.49 8.38
CA LYS A 386 -26.73 31.10 7.17
C LYS A 386 -27.82 31.48 6.14
N PRO A 387 -27.69 32.62 5.43
CA PRO A 387 -28.63 33.01 4.37
C PRO A 387 -28.43 32.22 3.05
N PRO A 388 -29.42 32.21 2.14
CA PRO A 388 -29.35 31.49 0.86
C PRO A 388 -28.33 32.11 -0.10
N ILE A 389 -27.57 31.26 -0.79
CA ILE A 389 -26.57 31.66 -1.79
C ILE A 389 -27.25 31.71 -3.17
N HIS A 390 -27.34 32.89 -3.78
CA HIS A 390 -27.76 33.06 -5.18
C HIS A 390 -26.59 32.87 -6.15
N CYS A 391 -26.83 32.19 -7.28
CA CYS A 391 -25.86 32.00 -8.35
C CYS A 391 -25.61 33.33 -9.09
N PRO A 392 -24.35 33.72 -9.34
CA PRO A 392 -24.06 34.88 -10.17
C PRO A 392 -24.30 34.58 -11.67
N PRO A 393 -24.63 35.60 -12.48
CA PRO A 393 -24.77 35.45 -13.92
C PRO A 393 -23.41 35.22 -14.61
N SER A 394 -23.44 34.65 -15.81
CA SER A 394 -22.26 34.29 -16.60
C SER A 394 -21.34 35.49 -16.87
N PRO A 395 -19.99 35.32 -16.82
CA PRO A 395 -19.07 36.38 -17.14
C PRO A 395 -19.10 36.71 -18.64
N VAL A 396 -19.17 38.01 -18.93
CA VAL A 396 -18.92 38.58 -20.27
C VAL A 396 -17.43 38.42 -20.57
N ILE A 397 -17.10 37.81 -21.72
CA ILE A 397 -15.73 37.56 -22.16
C ILE A 397 -15.14 38.88 -22.66
N SER A 398 -14.15 39.41 -21.94
CA SER A 398 -13.27 40.48 -22.42
C SER A 398 -12.27 39.93 -23.46
N PRO A 399 -11.87 40.71 -24.47
CA PRO A 399 -10.95 40.24 -25.51
C PRO A 399 -9.54 39.99 -24.94
N PRO A 400 -8.76 39.05 -25.53
CA PRO A 400 -7.43 38.71 -25.07
C PRO A 400 -6.43 39.86 -25.30
N PRO A 401 -5.38 39.98 -24.47
CA PRO A 401 -4.29 40.94 -24.70
C PRO A 401 -3.49 40.58 -25.95
N PRO A 402 -2.83 41.58 -26.60
CA PRO A 402 -2.23 41.41 -27.91
C PRO A 402 -1.03 40.46 -27.90
N VAL A 403 -0.94 39.70 -28.99
CA VAL A 403 0.11 38.73 -29.32
C VAL A 403 1.45 39.46 -29.51
N CYS A 404 2.48 39.09 -28.74
CA CYS A 404 3.86 39.43 -29.06
C CYS A 404 4.36 38.50 -30.18
N SER A 405 4.59 39.05 -31.37
CA SER A 405 5.33 38.39 -32.46
C SER A 405 6.83 38.73 -32.40
N PRO A 406 7.70 37.89 -33.01
CA PRO A 406 9.12 37.81 -32.66
C PRO A 406 10.02 38.49 -33.69
N HIS A 407 11.00 39.29 -33.23
CA HIS A 407 12.31 39.56 -33.85
C HIS A 407 13.18 40.19 -32.74
N LEU A 408 14.47 39.91 -32.54
CA LEU A 408 15.57 39.90 -33.50
C LEU A 408 16.75 39.06 -32.95
N ARG A 409 17.53 38.55 -33.90
CA ARG A 409 18.82 37.86 -33.72
C ARG A 409 19.85 38.74 -32.99
N PHE A 410 20.65 38.12 -32.12
CA PHE A 410 22.06 38.45 -31.96
C PHE A 410 22.87 37.16 -31.95
N THR A 411 23.73 37.03 -32.97
CA THR A 411 24.84 36.09 -33.04
C THR A 411 25.94 36.54 -32.08
N LEU A 412 26.47 35.61 -31.27
CA LEU A 412 27.86 35.64 -30.80
C LEU A 412 28.35 34.20 -30.57
N HIS A 413 29.62 34.01 -30.96
CA HIS A 413 30.34 32.76 -31.14
C HIS A 413 30.72 32.04 -29.85
N HIS A 414 30.89 30.72 -30.02
CA HIS A 414 31.80 29.77 -29.36
C HIS A 414 32.32 30.07 -27.93
N ASP A 415 32.05 29.17 -26.99
CA ASP A 415 33.08 28.21 -26.58
C ASP A 415 32.52 27.02 -25.76
N GLN A 416 33.33 25.97 -25.75
CA GLN A 416 33.09 24.56 -25.44
C GLN A 416 32.50 24.26 -24.05
N CYS A 417 31.61 23.27 -23.99
CA CYS A 417 31.54 22.34 -22.86
C CYS A 417 30.90 21.01 -23.29
N THR A 418 31.76 20.01 -23.44
CA THR A 418 31.46 18.61 -23.74
C THR A 418 30.79 17.95 -22.53
N LEU A 419 29.62 17.33 -22.71
CA LEU A 419 29.17 16.28 -21.79
C LEU A 419 28.44 15.18 -22.59
N HIS A 420 29.08 14.01 -22.61
CA HIS A 420 28.55 12.75 -23.08
C HIS A 420 27.25 12.39 -22.34
N LEU A 421 26.20 12.04 -23.08
CA LEU A 421 25.09 11.24 -22.56
C LEU A 421 24.75 10.14 -23.57
N LEU A 422 24.95 8.92 -23.07
CA LEU A 422 24.76 7.64 -23.73
C LEU A 422 23.30 7.43 -24.14
N GLN A 423 23.11 6.98 -25.37
CA GLN A 423 21.89 6.35 -25.85
C GLN A 423 21.65 5.05 -25.08
N PHE A 424 20.44 4.88 -24.54
CA PHE A 424 19.88 3.56 -24.24
C PHE A 424 18.64 3.34 -25.09
N ASN A 425 18.82 2.52 -26.13
CA ASN A 425 17.75 1.85 -26.86
C ASN A 425 17.07 0.85 -25.93
N HIS A 426 15.74 0.89 -25.83
CA HIS A 426 14.95 -0.26 -25.42
C HIS A 426 13.99 -0.65 -26.55
N HIS A 427 14.34 -1.73 -27.25
CA HIS A 427 13.42 -2.51 -28.05
C HIS A 427 12.55 -3.36 -27.09
N TYR A 428 11.24 -3.22 -27.19
CA TYR A 428 10.27 -4.19 -26.69
C TYR A 428 9.83 -5.04 -27.89
N HIS A 429 10.19 -6.32 -27.88
CA HIS A 429 9.58 -7.32 -28.74
C HIS A 429 8.45 -7.99 -27.95
N HIS A 430 7.24 -7.90 -28.50
CA HIS A 430 6.12 -8.76 -28.18
C HIS A 430 6.38 -10.15 -28.76
N HIS A 431 6.20 -11.18 -27.94
CA HIS A 431 5.54 -12.43 -28.31
C HIS A 431 4.85 -13.02 -27.09
#